data_AF-A0A1Y1L3D6-F1
#
_entry.id   AF-A0A1Y1L3D6-F1
#
_cell.length_a   1.000
_cell.length_b   1.000
_cell.length_c   1.000
_cell.angle_alpha   90.00
_cell.angle_beta   90.00
_cell.angle_gamma   90.00
#
_symmetry.space_group_name_H-M   'P 1'
#
loop_
_entity.id
_entity.type
_entity.pdbx_description
1 polymer ?
#
loop_
_entity_poly.entity_id
_entity_poly.type
_entity_poly.pdbx_seq_one_letter_code
_entity_poly.pdbx_strand_id
1 'polypeptide(L)'
;MGVFKFAAAPRLQALRNRENGCRTVGTAIRQYALDLAQDKSTTFAQNIDNFIACTCESKEVNPQVVMRNMRQFMSGMKNYLVKHGEKGFDKEVERERNHLRSTEFLNLDAILEGVLHRLVVRPLKCHLQKLFLDHYTKTGAIRLLADNIQYASTRPISELAIKPKIMLPSESALQTISHYLIRLQAADSPLEKLEYLLAAIATIFNSVKTSQLTGSGRSLTLGADDFLPLFVWVLVKTNFIAAEIEAEYMWGLLHPSLLSGEGGYYLTTLSSAVHVLKNFKESSEENNKNHIKPDPVLKVVVPDELHGSILTKTLPARPHMTTKEVCKIIAHKARITNPQDYALYRLVDGEETMLADNECPQDFMNGGRHVMLAYKRIEAKIAWPKQQSN
;
A
#
# COMPACT_ATOMS: atom_id res chain seq x y z
N MET A 1 -25.63 2.48 -15.21
CA MET A 1 -25.74 2.42 -13.73
C MET A 1 -25.30 1.05 -13.27
N GLY A 2 -24.13 0.95 -12.64
CA GLY A 2 -23.55 -0.30 -12.18
C GLY A 2 -22.30 0.03 -11.39
N VAL A 3 -22.48 0.60 -10.20
CA VAL A 3 -21.37 0.91 -9.29
C VAL A 3 -20.85 -0.42 -8.76
N PHE A 4 -19.81 -0.96 -9.40
CA PHE A 4 -19.03 -2.03 -8.83
C PHE A 4 -18.36 -1.50 -7.57
N LYS A 5 -18.97 -1.80 -6.42
CA LYS A 5 -18.30 -1.77 -5.13
C LYS A 5 -17.07 -2.66 -5.31
N PHE A 6 -15.87 -2.10 -5.17
CA PHE A 6 -14.83 -2.89 -4.51
C PHE A 6 -15.53 -3.47 -3.29
N ALA A 7 -15.63 -4.79 -3.21
CA ALA A 7 -15.98 -5.42 -1.97
C ALA A 7 -14.79 -5.10 -1.06
N ALA A 8 -14.81 -3.91 -0.46
CA ALA A 8 -13.97 -3.58 0.67
C ALA A 8 -14.06 -4.81 1.57
N ALA A 9 -12.92 -5.30 2.05
CA ALA A 9 -12.84 -6.53 2.80
C ALA A 9 -14.02 -6.57 3.78
N PRO A 10 -14.65 -7.74 4.03
CA PRO A 10 -15.82 -7.85 4.90
C PRO A 10 -15.69 -7.05 6.22
N ARG A 11 -14.46 -6.87 6.73
CA ARG A 11 -14.09 -5.97 7.83
C ARG A 11 -14.38 -4.47 7.58
N LEU A 12 -13.98 -3.90 6.44
CA LEU A 12 -14.27 -2.52 6.07
C LEU A 12 -15.75 -2.31 5.73
N GLN A 13 -16.44 -3.30 5.12
CA GLN A 13 -17.89 -3.21 4.94
C GLN A 13 -18.67 -3.31 6.25
N ALA A 14 -18.22 -4.14 7.20
CA ALA A 14 -18.79 -4.20 8.55
C ALA A 14 -18.61 -2.87 9.33
N LEU A 15 -17.55 -2.12 9.03
CA LEU A 15 -17.33 -0.77 9.54
C LEU A 15 -18.17 0.28 8.79
N ARG A 16 -18.34 0.14 7.46
CA ARG A 16 -19.14 1.02 6.58
C ARG A 16 -20.64 0.98 6.84
N ASN A 17 -21.20 -0.18 7.20
CA ASN A 17 -22.63 -0.30 7.49
C ASN A 17 -23.06 0.40 8.80
N ARG A 18 -22.17 1.16 9.45
CA ARG A 18 -22.43 1.85 10.72
C ARG A 18 -23.15 3.20 10.60
N GLU A 19 -23.21 3.82 9.42
CA GLU A 19 -23.77 5.17 9.28
C GLU A 19 -25.10 5.24 8.52
N ASN A 20 -25.49 4.20 7.77
CA ASN A 20 -26.72 4.19 6.96
C ASN A 20 -27.79 3.23 7.52
N GLY A 21 -28.53 3.68 8.53
CA GLY A 21 -29.97 3.42 8.72
C GLY A 21 -30.51 2.00 8.99
N CYS A 22 -29.72 0.93 8.95
CA CYS A 22 -30.16 -0.38 9.44
C CYS A 22 -29.86 -0.49 10.94
N ARG A 23 -30.73 -1.12 11.74
CA ARG A 23 -30.58 -1.30 13.20
C ARG A 23 -29.15 -1.76 13.54
N THR A 24 -28.29 -0.82 13.90
CA THR A 24 -26.84 -1.06 13.99
C THR A 24 -26.56 -1.75 15.32
N VAL A 25 -26.26 -3.04 15.27
CA VAL A 25 -25.86 -3.85 16.42
C VAL A 25 -24.78 -3.12 17.22
N GLY A 26 -25.03 -2.88 18.51
CA GLY A 26 -24.09 -2.21 19.40
C GLY A 26 -24.14 -0.68 19.42
N THR A 27 -25.16 -0.05 18.81
CA THR A 27 -25.39 1.40 18.94
C THR A 27 -25.71 1.80 20.38
N ALA A 28 -26.44 0.96 21.13
CA ALA A 28 -26.72 1.24 22.53
C ALA A 28 -25.42 1.26 23.38
N ILE A 29 -24.53 0.30 23.15
CA ILE A 29 -23.20 0.24 23.80
C ILE A 29 -22.34 1.44 23.43
N ARG A 30 -22.36 1.86 22.15
CA ARG A 30 -21.65 3.07 21.72
C ARG A 30 -22.16 4.29 22.47
N GLN A 31 -23.48 4.46 22.55
CA GLN A 31 -24.08 5.61 23.22
C GLN A 31 -23.75 5.57 24.72
N TYR A 32 -23.91 4.41 25.36
CA TYR A 32 -23.58 4.23 26.76
C TYR A 32 -22.12 4.60 27.08
N ALA A 33 -21.16 4.15 26.25
CA ALA A 33 -19.75 4.51 26.44
C ALA A 33 -19.47 6.01 26.24
N LEU A 34 -20.21 6.68 25.35
CA LEU A 34 -20.15 8.14 25.18
C LEU A 34 -20.76 8.87 26.39
N ASP A 35 -21.87 8.36 26.94
CA ASP A 35 -22.52 8.93 28.12
C ASP A 35 -21.62 8.78 29.36
N LEU A 36 -20.95 7.63 29.52
CA LEU A 36 -19.91 7.47 30.55
C LEU A 36 -18.84 8.54 30.45
N ALA A 37 -18.38 8.88 29.24
CA ALA A 37 -17.35 9.91 29.04
C ALA A 37 -17.82 11.35 29.36
N GLN A 38 -19.13 11.59 29.35
CA GLN A 38 -19.71 12.88 29.74
C GLN A 38 -19.82 13.01 31.26
N ASP A 39 -19.98 11.90 31.97
CA ASP A 39 -20.08 11.88 33.42
C ASP A 39 -18.71 11.93 34.08
N LYS A 40 -18.33 13.12 34.55
CA LYS A 40 -17.04 13.41 35.19
C LYS A 40 -16.81 12.71 36.54
N SER A 41 -17.84 12.07 37.09
CA SER A 41 -17.66 11.18 38.26
C SER A 41 -17.09 9.81 37.89
N THR A 42 -17.10 9.45 36.60
CA THR A 42 -16.56 8.17 36.12
C THR A 42 -15.04 8.20 36.01
N THR A 43 -14.42 7.07 36.35
CA THR A 43 -13.00 6.82 36.10
C THR A 43 -12.70 6.83 34.60
N PHE A 44 -13.63 6.33 33.76
CA PHE A 44 -13.52 6.41 32.31
C PHE A 44 -13.38 7.85 31.79
N ALA A 45 -14.27 8.77 32.18
CA ALA A 45 -14.21 10.17 31.76
C ALA A 45 -12.95 10.87 32.28
N GLN A 46 -12.63 10.70 33.57
CA GLN A 46 -11.46 11.33 34.19
C GLN A 46 -10.16 10.90 33.51
N ASN A 47 -10.00 9.62 33.18
CA ASN A 47 -8.81 9.14 32.47
C ASN A 47 -8.69 9.75 31.06
N ILE A 48 -9.79 9.90 30.33
CA ILE A 48 -9.80 10.52 29.00
C ILE A 48 -9.40 12.00 29.10
N ASP A 49 -10.04 12.75 29.99
CA ASP A 49 -9.76 14.17 30.17
C ASP A 49 -8.31 14.40 30.60
N ASN A 50 -7.84 13.64 31.59
CA ASN A 50 -6.46 13.72 32.07
C ASN A 50 -5.47 13.36 30.97
N PHE A 51 -5.72 12.31 30.19
CA PHE A 51 -4.85 11.92 29.08
C PHE A 51 -4.76 13.03 28.02
N ILE A 52 -5.89 13.66 27.66
CA ILE A 52 -5.91 14.76 26.69
C ILE A 52 -5.16 15.98 27.22
N ALA A 53 -5.44 16.38 28.46
CA ALA A 53 -4.77 17.52 29.11
C ALA A 53 -3.25 17.29 29.18
N CYS A 54 -2.82 16.16 29.75
CA CYS A 54 -1.40 15.82 29.86
C CYS A 54 -0.72 15.71 28.49
N THR A 55 -1.41 15.20 27.46
CA THR A 55 -0.84 15.13 26.10
C THR A 55 -0.64 16.54 25.52
N CYS A 56 -1.62 17.43 25.68
CA CYS A 56 -1.53 18.81 25.19
C CYS A 56 -0.49 19.66 25.94
N GLU A 57 -0.32 19.42 27.24
CA GLU A 57 0.64 20.13 28.11
C GLU A 57 2.06 19.53 28.06
N SER A 58 2.20 18.34 27.48
CA SER A 58 3.48 17.65 27.36
C SER A 58 4.49 18.47 26.56
N LYS A 59 5.77 18.34 26.94
CA LYS A 59 6.91 18.87 26.17
C LYS A 59 7.35 17.95 25.03
N GLU A 60 6.68 16.81 24.85
CA GLU A 60 6.97 15.88 23.75
C GLU A 60 6.63 16.54 22.41
N VAL A 61 7.61 16.58 21.51
CA VAL A 61 7.49 17.22 20.20
C VAL A 61 7.54 16.21 19.05
N ASN A 62 7.87 14.95 19.33
CA ASN A 62 7.91 13.89 18.34
C ASN A 62 6.50 13.33 18.11
N PRO A 63 5.90 13.55 16.91
CA PRO A 63 4.54 13.09 16.63
C PRO A 63 4.41 11.56 16.74
N GLN A 64 5.46 10.79 16.44
CA GLN A 64 5.44 9.33 16.52
C GLN A 64 5.30 8.84 17.97
N VAL A 65 5.96 9.51 18.91
CA VAL A 65 5.86 9.18 20.34
C VAL A 65 4.46 9.49 20.86
N VAL A 66 3.90 10.66 20.49
CA VAL A 66 2.54 11.05 20.87
C VAL A 66 1.51 10.07 20.31
N MET A 67 1.59 9.70 19.02
CA MET A 67 0.68 8.71 18.44
C MET A 67 0.77 7.35 19.11
N ARG A 68 1.99 6.86 19.40
CA ARG A 68 2.19 5.61 20.14
C ARG A 68 1.48 5.65 21.48
N ASN A 69 1.63 6.75 22.23
CA ASN A 69 0.97 6.93 23.53
C ASN A 69 -0.55 6.98 23.38
N MET A 70 -1.08 7.68 22.36
CA MET A 70 -2.51 7.70 22.05
C MET A 70 -3.06 6.29 21.80
N ARG A 71 -2.32 5.44 21.08
CA ARG A 71 -2.76 4.06 20.81
C ARG A 71 -2.69 3.13 22.00
N GLN A 72 -1.64 3.26 22.79
CA GLN A 72 -1.53 2.55 24.05
C GLN A 72 -2.68 2.92 24.99
N PHE A 73 -2.98 4.22 25.11
CA PHE A 73 -4.09 4.72 25.90
C PHE A 73 -5.44 4.19 25.41
N MET A 74 -5.76 4.34 24.12
CA MET A 74 -7.02 3.83 23.57
C MET A 74 -7.16 2.31 23.76
N SER A 75 -6.09 1.55 23.54
CA SER A 75 -6.10 0.10 23.78
C SER A 75 -6.33 -0.23 25.26
N GLY A 76 -5.70 0.53 26.17
CA GLY A 76 -5.89 0.41 27.61
C GLY A 76 -7.33 0.70 28.05
N MET A 77 -7.90 1.82 27.59
CA MET A 77 -9.26 2.23 27.94
C MET A 77 -10.34 1.30 27.41
N LYS A 78 -10.14 0.76 26.20
CA LYS A 78 -11.01 -0.28 25.63
C LYS A 78 -10.99 -1.55 26.49
N ASN A 79 -9.80 -2.01 26.86
CA ASN A 79 -9.64 -3.19 27.72
C ASN A 79 -10.20 -2.96 29.14
N TYR A 80 -10.03 -1.75 29.69
CA TYR A 80 -10.59 -1.37 30.97
C TYR A 80 -12.12 -1.50 30.97
N LEU A 81 -12.81 -0.88 30.01
CA LEU A 81 -14.28 -0.95 29.92
C LEU A 81 -14.77 -2.38 29.72
N VAL A 82 -14.09 -3.17 28.89
CA VAL A 82 -14.51 -4.56 28.61
C VAL A 82 -14.28 -5.49 29.81
N LYS A 83 -13.19 -5.31 30.57
CA LYS A 83 -12.82 -6.21 31.67
C LYS A 83 -13.46 -5.85 33.00
N HIS A 84 -13.46 -4.57 33.34
CA HIS A 84 -13.92 -4.10 34.65
C HIS A 84 -15.34 -3.56 34.60
N GLY A 85 -15.78 -3.08 33.43
CA GLY A 85 -17.03 -2.35 33.29
C GLY A 85 -17.02 -1.06 34.13
N GLU A 86 -17.98 -0.19 33.87
CA GLU A 86 -18.23 0.96 34.73
C GLU A 86 -19.73 1.28 34.70
N LYS A 87 -20.31 1.56 35.88
CA LYS A 87 -21.73 1.86 36.08
C LYS A 87 -22.75 0.87 35.48
N GLY A 88 -22.33 -0.38 35.26
CA GLY A 88 -23.19 -1.42 34.66
C GLY A 88 -23.03 -1.58 33.15
N PHE A 89 -21.89 -1.14 32.59
CA PHE A 89 -21.53 -1.40 31.18
C PHE A 89 -21.69 -2.88 30.79
N ASP A 90 -21.30 -3.81 31.66
CA ASP A 90 -21.48 -5.26 31.47
C ASP A 90 -22.95 -5.66 31.29
N LYS A 91 -23.87 -5.04 32.06
CA LYS A 91 -25.31 -5.27 31.92
C LYS A 91 -25.84 -4.77 30.58
N GLU A 92 -25.30 -3.65 30.09
CA GLU A 92 -25.66 -3.10 28.78
C GLU A 92 -25.16 -4.00 27.64
N VAL A 93 -23.96 -4.57 27.78
CA VAL A 93 -23.42 -5.57 26.85
C VAL A 93 -24.31 -6.82 26.81
N GLU A 94 -24.68 -7.36 27.97
CA GLU A 94 -25.57 -8.53 28.05
C GLU A 94 -26.97 -8.24 27.52
N ARG A 95 -27.49 -7.03 27.75
CA ARG A 95 -28.75 -6.58 27.17
C ARG A 95 -28.71 -6.63 25.65
N GLU A 96 -27.71 -6.03 25.01
CA GLU A 96 -27.58 -6.06 23.55
C GLU A 96 -27.33 -7.47 23.02
N ARG A 97 -26.55 -8.30 23.74
CA ARG A 97 -26.32 -9.71 23.40
C ARG A 97 -27.63 -10.50 23.30
N ASN A 98 -28.58 -10.27 24.21
CA ASN A 98 -29.89 -10.93 24.20
C ASN A 98 -30.81 -10.50 23.03
N HIS A 99 -30.52 -9.37 22.39
CA HIS A 99 -31.27 -8.88 21.23
C HIS A 99 -30.67 -9.33 19.88
N LEU A 100 -29.55 -10.06 19.89
CA LEU A 100 -28.89 -10.54 18.67
C LEU A 100 -29.67 -11.67 18.02
N ARG A 101 -29.72 -11.65 16.68
CA ARG A 101 -30.15 -12.81 15.89
C ARG A 101 -29.03 -13.87 15.84
N SER A 102 -29.38 -15.11 15.48
CA SER A 102 -28.42 -16.22 15.33
C SER A 102 -27.31 -15.96 14.29
N THR A 103 -27.53 -15.04 13.36
CA THR A 103 -26.57 -14.64 12.32
C THR A 103 -25.77 -13.38 12.66
N GLU A 104 -25.97 -12.81 13.85
CA GLU A 104 -25.36 -11.55 14.27
C GLU A 104 -24.39 -11.78 15.43
N PHE A 105 -23.38 -10.92 15.52
CA PHE A 105 -22.45 -10.92 16.65
C PHE A 105 -22.08 -9.49 17.01
N LEU A 106 -21.68 -9.31 18.27
CA LEU A 106 -21.32 -8.02 18.82
C LEU A 106 -19.81 -7.83 18.83
N ASN A 107 -19.30 -6.97 17.97
CA ASN A 107 -17.89 -6.62 17.92
C ASN A 107 -17.58 -5.42 18.84
N LEU A 108 -17.47 -5.69 20.15
CA LEU A 108 -17.14 -4.67 21.16
C LEU A 108 -15.84 -3.93 20.84
N ASP A 109 -14.85 -4.65 20.33
CA ASP A 109 -13.54 -4.09 19.99
C ASP A 109 -13.69 -2.95 18.99
N ALA A 110 -14.36 -3.21 17.86
CA ALA A 110 -14.61 -2.22 16.84
C ALA A 110 -15.54 -1.08 17.32
N ILE A 111 -16.52 -1.37 18.20
CA ILE A 111 -17.45 -0.36 18.72
C ILE A 111 -16.68 0.65 19.57
N LEU A 112 -15.92 0.15 20.55
CA LEU A 112 -15.16 0.97 21.48
C LEU A 112 -13.99 1.69 20.79
N GLU A 113 -13.36 1.07 19.79
CA GLU A 113 -12.36 1.75 18.94
C GLU A 113 -12.95 3.02 18.31
N GLY A 114 -14.15 2.93 17.74
CA GLY A 114 -14.85 4.07 17.15
C GLY A 114 -15.26 5.13 18.18
N VAL A 115 -15.62 4.73 19.40
CA VAL A 115 -15.87 5.65 20.51
C VAL A 115 -14.59 6.40 20.89
N LEU A 116 -13.48 5.69 21.03
CA LEU A 116 -12.20 6.26 21.43
C LEU A 116 -11.58 7.16 20.35
N HIS A 117 -11.84 6.91 19.06
CA HIS A 117 -11.51 7.88 18.01
C HIS A 117 -12.21 9.22 18.26
N ARG A 118 -13.50 9.21 18.63
CA ARG A 118 -14.25 10.44 18.91
C ARG A 118 -13.81 11.13 20.20
N LEU A 119 -13.49 10.34 21.23
CA LEU A 119 -13.16 10.87 22.55
C LEU A 119 -11.69 11.28 22.70
N VAL A 120 -10.77 10.65 21.96
CA VAL A 120 -9.31 10.87 22.12
C VAL A 120 -8.71 11.47 20.85
N VAL A 121 -8.92 10.83 19.70
CA VAL A 121 -8.26 11.24 18.45
C VAL A 121 -8.77 12.60 17.96
N ARG A 122 -10.09 12.81 17.98
CA ARG A 122 -10.70 14.06 17.51
C ARG A 122 -10.25 15.28 18.33
N PRO A 123 -10.27 15.28 19.68
CA PRO A 123 -9.75 16.41 20.46
C PRO A 123 -8.25 16.66 20.27
N LEU A 124 -7.44 15.60 20.10
CA LEU A 124 -5.98 15.72 19.94
C LEU A 124 -5.53 15.99 18.50
N LYS A 125 -6.43 15.97 17.52
CA LYS A 125 -6.09 16.14 16.10
C LYS A 125 -5.30 17.41 15.83
N CYS A 126 -5.77 18.57 16.28
CA CYS A 126 -5.10 19.84 15.99
C CYS A 126 -3.69 19.90 16.59
N HIS A 127 -3.53 19.37 17.81
CA HIS A 127 -2.23 19.27 18.46
C HIS A 127 -1.29 18.36 17.66
N LEU A 128 -1.75 17.16 17.28
CA LEU A 128 -0.96 16.21 16.52
C LEU A 128 -0.60 16.73 15.12
N GLN A 129 -1.54 17.39 14.43
CA GLN A 129 -1.30 18.03 13.13
C GLN A 129 -0.22 19.10 13.22
N LYS A 130 -0.23 19.92 14.29
CA LYS A 130 0.83 20.89 14.54
C LYS A 130 2.19 20.22 14.73
N LEU A 131 2.27 19.15 15.54
CA LEU A 131 3.51 18.41 15.74
C LEU A 131 4.06 17.83 14.44
N PHE A 132 3.20 17.24 13.61
CA PHE A 132 3.57 16.75 12.28
C PHE A 132 4.08 17.88 11.38
N LEU A 133 3.32 18.97 11.28
CA LEU A 133 3.70 20.10 10.44
C LEU A 133 5.05 20.68 10.89
N ASP A 134 5.24 20.90 12.19
CA ASP A 134 6.49 21.42 12.75
C ASP A 134 7.66 20.45 12.50
N HIS A 135 7.47 19.14 12.72
CA HIS A 135 8.48 18.13 12.50
C HIS A 135 8.92 18.06 11.03
N TYR A 136 7.97 17.91 10.11
CA TYR A 136 8.26 17.74 8.69
C TYR A 136 8.67 19.04 7.99
N THR A 137 8.31 20.20 8.56
CA THR A 137 8.85 21.50 8.12
C THR A 137 10.31 21.63 8.53
N LYS A 138 10.66 21.28 9.78
CA LYS A 138 12.05 21.33 10.28
C LYS A 138 12.99 20.39 9.52
N THR A 139 12.53 19.20 9.15
CA THR A 139 13.33 18.26 8.34
C THR A 139 13.38 18.65 6.85
N GLY A 140 12.60 19.64 6.42
CA GLY A 140 12.48 20.02 5.02
C GLY A 140 11.71 19.02 4.16
N ALA A 141 11.15 17.96 4.75
CA ALA A 141 10.48 16.88 4.03
C ALA A 141 9.23 17.35 3.26
N ILE A 142 8.42 18.26 3.84
CA ILE A 142 7.27 18.85 3.13
C ILE A 142 7.73 19.65 1.92
N ARG A 143 8.75 20.49 2.08
CA ARG A 143 9.28 21.31 0.98
C ARG A 143 9.86 20.43 -0.12
N LEU A 144 10.66 19.43 0.25
CA LEU A 144 11.23 18.46 -0.69
C LEU A 144 10.14 17.75 -1.50
N LEU A 145 9.06 17.30 -0.85
CA LEU A 145 7.96 16.63 -1.54
C LEU A 145 7.20 17.60 -2.47
N ALA A 146 6.93 18.83 -2.01
CA ALA A 146 6.28 19.86 -2.82
C ALA A 146 7.10 20.23 -4.06
N ASP A 147 8.41 20.48 -3.89
CA ASP A 147 9.34 20.83 -4.97
C ASP A 147 9.41 19.70 -6.02
N ASN A 148 9.48 18.44 -5.56
CA ASN A 148 9.50 17.28 -6.45
C ASN A 148 8.16 17.04 -7.15
N ILE A 149 7.03 17.24 -6.49
CA ILE A 149 5.70 17.16 -7.13
C ILE A 149 5.61 18.22 -8.22
N GLN A 150 6.03 19.46 -7.94
CA GLN A 150 6.05 20.53 -8.93
C GLN A 150 7.00 20.18 -10.09
N TYR A 151 8.21 19.71 -9.81
CA TYR A 151 9.17 19.30 -10.83
C TYR A 151 8.61 18.17 -11.71
N ALA A 152 8.09 17.09 -11.10
CA ALA A 152 7.48 15.96 -11.79
C ALA A 152 6.27 16.37 -12.65
N SER A 153 5.51 17.39 -12.24
CA SER A 153 4.38 17.90 -13.03
C SER A 153 4.79 18.48 -14.39
N THR A 154 6.05 18.90 -14.54
CA THR A 154 6.62 19.45 -15.78
C THR A 154 7.27 18.39 -16.68
N ARG A 155 7.44 17.16 -16.19
CA ARG A 155 8.12 16.08 -16.91
C ARG A 155 7.14 15.32 -17.81
N PRO A 156 7.63 14.73 -18.92
CA PRO A 156 6.83 13.82 -19.72
C PRO A 156 6.50 12.54 -18.93
N ILE A 157 5.34 11.95 -19.22
CA ILE A 157 4.83 10.74 -18.55
C ILE A 157 5.79 9.54 -18.68
N SER A 158 6.57 9.49 -19.75
CA SER A 158 7.58 8.45 -19.98
C SER A 158 8.64 8.36 -18.89
N GLU A 159 8.94 9.47 -18.19
CA GLU A 159 9.90 9.48 -17.07
C GLU A 159 9.33 8.85 -15.79
N LEU A 160 8.01 8.68 -15.70
CA LEU A 160 7.35 8.06 -14.55
C LEU A 160 7.21 6.54 -14.69
N ALA A 161 7.92 5.90 -15.61
CA ALA A 161 7.91 4.45 -15.84
C ALA A 161 6.50 3.84 -16.08
N ILE A 162 5.51 4.65 -16.47
CA ILE A 162 4.17 4.17 -16.81
C ILE A 162 4.25 3.50 -18.18
N LYS A 163 3.86 2.22 -18.25
CA LYS A 163 3.87 1.48 -19.51
C LYS A 163 2.88 2.13 -20.50
N PRO A 164 3.23 2.29 -21.80
CA PRO A 164 2.37 2.96 -22.79
C PRO A 164 0.97 2.35 -22.94
N LYS A 165 0.80 1.07 -22.60
CA LYS A 165 -0.47 0.34 -22.61
C LYS A 165 -1.42 0.69 -21.45
N ILE A 166 -0.92 1.37 -20.42
CA ILE A 166 -1.71 1.75 -19.25
C ILE A 166 -2.41 3.07 -19.57
N MET A 167 -3.74 3.04 -19.59
CA MET A 167 -4.54 4.24 -19.74
C MET A 167 -4.51 5.04 -18.45
N LEU A 168 -4.30 6.34 -18.58
CA LEU A 168 -4.29 7.27 -17.43
C LEU A 168 -5.73 7.63 -17.03
N PRO A 169 -5.99 7.89 -15.74
CA PRO A 169 -7.26 8.45 -15.27
C PRO A 169 -7.66 9.71 -16.05
N SER A 170 -8.94 9.79 -16.43
CA SER A 170 -9.54 10.98 -17.05
C SER A 170 -9.57 12.16 -16.07
N GLU A 171 -9.79 13.38 -16.58
CA GLU A 171 -9.94 14.56 -15.75
C GLU A 171 -11.08 14.42 -14.72
N SER A 172 -12.22 13.86 -15.11
CA SER A 172 -13.35 13.57 -14.20
C SER A 172 -12.99 12.56 -13.11
N ALA A 173 -12.18 11.54 -13.44
CA ALA A 173 -11.67 10.60 -12.46
C ALA A 173 -10.69 11.28 -11.50
N LEU A 174 -9.78 12.13 -12.00
CA LEU A 174 -8.84 12.91 -11.19
C LEU A 174 -9.56 13.87 -10.24
N GLN A 175 -10.65 14.53 -10.67
CA GLN A 175 -11.48 15.37 -9.80
C GLN A 175 -12.11 14.55 -8.67
N THR A 176 -12.63 13.37 -8.98
CA THR A 176 -13.21 12.45 -7.99
C THR A 176 -12.15 11.97 -7.00
N ILE A 177 -10.96 11.60 -7.49
CA ILE A 177 -9.82 11.19 -6.66
C ILE A 177 -9.39 12.35 -5.76
N SER A 178 -9.24 13.55 -6.30
CA SER A 178 -8.88 14.76 -5.55
C SER A 178 -9.89 15.04 -4.43
N HIS A 179 -11.20 14.90 -4.70
CA HIS A 179 -12.23 15.02 -3.68
C HIS A 179 -12.03 14.05 -2.52
N TYR A 180 -11.73 12.78 -2.80
CA TYR A 180 -11.43 11.80 -1.76
C TYR A 180 -10.16 12.15 -0.97
N LEU A 181 -9.10 12.64 -1.62
CA LEU A 181 -7.86 13.04 -0.94
C LEU A 181 -8.04 14.28 -0.04
N ILE A 182 -8.90 15.23 -0.45
CA ILE A 182 -9.28 16.38 0.38
C ILE A 182 -10.07 15.90 1.61
N ARG A 183 -11.04 15.00 1.41
CA ARG A 183 -11.81 14.40 2.51
C ARG A 183 -10.93 13.61 3.47
N LEU A 184 -9.94 12.89 2.94
CA LEU A 184 -8.92 12.19 3.72
C LEU A 184 -8.19 13.17 4.64
N GLN A 185 -7.64 14.27 4.12
CA GLN A 185 -6.96 15.28 4.97
C GLN A 185 -7.89 15.88 6.02
N ALA A 186 -9.14 16.16 5.65
CA ALA A 186 -10.13 16.77 6.52
C ALA A 186 -10.62 15.84 7.65
N ALA A 187 -10.60 14.52 7.49
CA ALA A 187 -11.06 13.56 8.48
C ALA A 187 -10.22 13.57 9.77
N ASP A 188 -10.83 13.29 10.91
CA ASP A 188 -10.14 13.02 12.19
C ASP A 188 -9.96 11.53 12.45
N SER A 189 -10.93 10.70 12.08
CA SER A 189 -10.86 9.26 12.27
C SER A 189 -9.80 8.64 11.33
N PRO A 190 -8.80 7.90 11.85
CA PRO A 190 -7.80 7.23 11.00
C PRO A 190 -8.45 6.15 10.12
N LEU A 191 -9.56 5.56 10.57
CA LEU A 191 -10.34 4.62 9.77
C LEU A 191 -11.03 5.32 8.58
N GLU A 192 -11.62 6.49 8.82
CA GLU A 192 -12.28 7.25 7.73
C GLU A 192 -11.25 7.72 6.69
N LYS A 193 -10.05 8.12 7.14
CA LYS A 193 -8.91 8.41 6.26
C LYS A 193 -8.57 7.21 5.36
N LEU A 194 -8.48 6.01 5.95
CA LEU A 194 -8.21 4.79 5.19
C LEU A 194 -9.32 4.50 4.18
N GLU A 195 -10.58 4.71 4.53
CA GLU A 195 -11.71 4.53 3.62
C GLU A 195 -11.65 5.49 2.42
N TYR A 196 -11.31 6.76 2.63
CA TYR A 196 -11.10 7.71 1.52
C TYR A 196 -9.89 7.33 0.66
N LEU A 197 -8.80 6.85 1.26
CA LEU A 197 -7.65 6.35 0.50
C LEU A 197 -8.05 5.19 -0.41
N LEU A 198 -8.78 4.21 0.13
CA LEU A 198 -9.23 3.05 -0.62
C LEU A 198 -10.25 3.44 -1.70
N ALA A 199 -11.11 4.43 -1.44
CA ALA A 199 -12.03 4.96 -2.44
C ALA A 199 -11.30 5.67 -3.59
N ALA A 200 -10.27 6.46 -3.29
CA ALA A 200 -9.39 7.07 -4.29
C ALA A 200 -8.71 6.00 -5.17
N ILE A 201 -8.12 4.99 -4.52
CA ILE A 201 -7.43 3.88 -5.21
C ILE A 201 -8.40 3.06 -6.07
N ALA A 202 -9.59 2.74 -5.54
CA ALA A 202 -10.64 2.07 -6.30
C ALA A 202 -11.03 2.86 -7.55
N THR A 203 -11.09 4.19 -7.45
CA THR A 203 -11.37 5.08 -8.58
C THR A 203 -10.28 5.01 -9.64
N ILE A 204 -8.99 4.93 -9.25
CA ILE A 204 -7.86 4.72 -10.17
C ILE A 204 -8.02 3.39 -10.92
N PHE A 205 -8.25 2.29 -10.21
CA PHE A 205 -8.44 0.98 -10.85
C PHE A 205 -9.64 0.98 -11.81
N ASN A 206 -10.75 1.61 -11.42
CA ASN A 206 -11.95 1.69 -12.26
C ASN A 206 -11.73 2.54 -13.51
N SER A 207 -10.95 3.63 -13.42
CA SER A 207 -10.63 4.44 -14.59
C SER A 207 -9.79 3.67 -15.61
N VAL A 208 -8.84 2.85 -15.16
CA VAL A 208 -8.02 2.03 -16.07
C VAL A 208 -8.84 0.92 -16.72
N LYS A 209 -9.78 0.29 -15.99
CA LYS A 209 -10.63 -0.79 -16.53
C LYS A 209 -11.69 -0.30 -17.51
N THR A 210 -12.34 0.83 -17.22
CA THR A 210 -13.51 1.31 -17.99
C THR A 210 -13.12 1.70 -19.42
N SER A 211 -11.93 2.30 -19.59
CA SER A 211 -11.42 2.73 -20.90
C SER A 211 -10.98 1.58 -21.82
N GLN A 212 -10.98 0.33 -21.35
CA GLN A 212 -10.52 -0.84 -22.13
C GLN A 212 -11.66 -1.75 -22.61
N LEU A 213 -12.89 -1.49 -22.19
CA LEU A 213 -14.08 -2.21 -22.67
C LEU A 213 -14.45 -1.86 -24.12
N THR A 214 -13.75 -0.91 -24.75
CA THR A 214 -14.09 -0.37 -26.08
C THR A 214 -13.32 -1.01 -27.25
N GLY A 215 -12.68 -2.19 -27.12
CA GLY A 215 -12.20 -2.82 -28.35
C GLY A 215 -11.37 -4.11 -28.35
N SER A 216 -10.84 -4.64 -27.24
CA SER A 216 -9.93 -5.81 -27.32
C SER A 216 -10.26 -7.02 -26.45
N GLY A 217 -11.31 -6.99 -25.63
CA GLY A 217 -11.74 -8.14 -24.81
C GLY A 217 -10.73 -8.68 -23.79
N ARG A 218 -9.50 -8.14 -23.73
CA ARG A 218 -8.46 -8.50 -22.75
C ARG A 218 -8.54 -7.56 -21.55
N SER A 219 -8.93 -8.10 -20.40
CA SER A 219 -8.84 -7.42 -19.12
C SER A 219 -7.36 -7.28 -18.73
N LEU A 220 -6.80 -6.07 -18.81
CA LEU A 220 -5.47 -5.81 -18.28
C LEU A 220 -5.55 -5.77 -16.75
N THR A 221 -4.96 -6.77 -16.08
CA THR A 221 -4.78 -6.73 -14.63
C THR A 221 -3.60 -5.82 -14.32
N LEU A 222 -3.85 -4.71 -13.61
CA LEU A 222 -2.79 -3.87 -13.07
C LEU A 222 -2.05 -4.65 -11.98
N GLY A 223 -0.82 -5.05 -12.26
CA GLY A 223 0.08 -5.60 -11.24
C GLY A 223 0.64 -4.49 -10.33
N ALA A 224 1.35 -4.88 -9.26
CA ALA A 224 1.99 -3.93 -8.34
C ALA A 224 2.99 -3.00 -9.07
N ASP A 225 3.80 -3.55 -9.98
CA ASP A 225 4.78 -2.80 -10.78
C ASP A 225 4.13 -1.81 -11.76
N ASP A 226 2.87 -2.03 -12.12
CA ASP A 226 2.10 -1.14 -12.98
C ASP A 226 1.36 -0.06 -12.18
N PHE A 227 0.93 -0.39 -10.97
CA PHE A 227 0.12 0.47 -10.13
C PHE A 227 0.94 1.56 -9.44
N LEU A 228 2.11 1.24 -8.88
CA LEU A 228 2.90 2.23 -8.13
C LEU A 228 3.25 3.47 -8.98
N PRO A 229 3.78 3.34 -10.21
CA PRO A 229 4.12 4.53 -11.02
C PRO A 229 2.88 5.31 -11.47
N LEU A 230 1.77 4.62 -11.70
CA LEU A 230 0.47 5.26 -11.95
C LEU A 230 -0.01 6.05 -10.72
N PHE A 231 0.15 5.49 -9.52
CA PHE A 231 -0.25 6.15 -8.30
C PHE A 231 0.61 7.39 -8.02
N VAL A 232 1.93 7.31 -8.25
CA VAL A 232 2.85 8.47 -8.22
C VAL A 232 2.34 9.58 -9.15
N TRP A 233 1.98 9.25 -10.39
CA TRP A 233 1.43 10.23 -11.33
C TRP A 233 0.12 10.86 -10.83
N VAL A 234 -0.78 10.09 -10.23
CA VAL A 234 -2.01 10.63 -9.63
C VAL A 234 -1.70 11.58 -8.48
N LEU A 235 -0.74 11.27 -7.62
CA LEU A 235 -0.31 12.17 -6.53
C LEU A 235 0.22 13.50 -7.07
N VAL A 236 0.98 13.46 -8.18
CA VAL A 236 1.47 14.66 -8.87
C VAL A 236 0.30 15.48 -9.43
N LYS A 237 -0.64 14.83 -10.14
CA LYS A 237 -1.78 15.53 -10.76
C LYS A 237 -2.80 16.07 -9.77
N THR A 238 -2.87 15.50 -8.59
CA THR A 238 -3.75 15.98 -7.50
C THR A 238 -3.04 16.91 -6.52
N ASN A 239 -1.73 17.16 -6.71
CA ASN A 239 -0.91 17.99 -5.84
C ASN A 239 -1.01 17.59 -4.35
N PHE A 240 -1.00 16.29 -4.05
CA PHE A 240 -1.23 15.78 -2.70
C PHE A 240 0.05 15.81 -1.84
N ILE A 241 0.45 17.01 -1.41
CA ILE A 241 1.68 17.25 -0.63
C ILE A 241 1.61 16.65 0.78
N ALA A 242 0.42 16.53 1.37
CA ALA A 242 0.24 15.98 2.71
C ALA A 242 0.32 14.43 2.76
N ALA A 243 0.57 13.76 1.64
CA ALA A 243 0.57 12.30 1.52
C ALA A 243 1.40 11.58 2.60
N GLU A 244 2.59 12.11 2.93
CA GLU A 244 3.46 11.52 3.94
C GLU A 244 2.87 11.62 5.35
N ILE A 245 2.44 12.81 5.76
CA ILE A 245 1.85 13.05 7.08
C ILE A 245 0.59 12.20 7.26
N GLU A 246 -0.25 12.13 6.22
CA GLU A 246 -1.48 11.35 6.27
C GLU A 246 -1.23 9.84 6.33
N ALA A 247 -0.19 9.35 5.64
CA ALA A 247 0.26 7.96 5.76
C ALA A 247 0.72 7.64 7.18
N GLU A 248 1.57 8.48 7.77
CA GLU A 248 2.07 8.33 9.14
C GLU A 248 0.95 8.38 10.17
N TYR A 249 -0.02 9.28 9.99
CA TYR A 249 -1.20 9.38 10.84
C TYR A 249 -2.01 8.06 10.84
N MET A 250 -2.25 7.50 9.65
CA MET A 250 -2.96 6.23 9.51
C MET A 250 -2.16 5.06 10.09
N TRP A 251 -0.87 4.95 9.80
CA TRP A 251 0.01 3.92 10.37
C TRP A 251 0.06 3.98 11.89
N GLY A 252 0.20 5.18 12.43
CA GLY A 252 0.31 5.41 13.86
C GLY A 252 -1.00 5.14 14.60
N LEU A 253 -2.16 5.46 14.00
CA LEU A 253 -3.43 5.46 14.73
C LEU A 253 -4.44 4.34 14.38
N LEU A 254 -4.27 3.62 13.27
CA LEU A 254 -5.17 2.51 12.92
C LEU A 254 -4.98 1.28 13.81
N HIS A 255 -6.07 0.58 14.13
CA HIS A 255 -5.97 -0.71 14.81
C HIS A 255 -5.13 -1.72 14.00
N PRO A 256 -4.18 -2.46 14.62
CA PRO A 256 -3.27 -3.35 13.88
C PRO A 256 -3.97 -4.38 12.99
N SER A 257 -5.17 -4.83 13.36
CA SER A 257 -5.97 -5.78 12.56
C SER A 257 -6.46 -5.21 11.21
N LEU A 258 -6.41 -3.90 11.02
CA LEU A 258 -6.73 -3.21 9.76
C LEU A 258 -5.49 -3.03 8.87
N LEU A 259 -4.29 -3.17 9.45
CA LEU A 259 -3.02 -3.10 8.73
C LEU A 259 -2.64 -4.45 8.11
N SER A 260 -3.29 -5.55 8.53
CA SER A 260 -3.21 -6.82 7.81
C SER A 260 -4.13 -6.79 6.58
N GLY A 261 -3.60 -7.10 5.39
CA GLY A 261 -4.37 -7.19 4.14
C GLY A 261 -4.32 -5.90 3.30
N GLU A 262 -5.45 -5.51 2.71
CA GLU A 262 -5.51 -4.41 1.74
C GLU A 262 -5.14 -3.05 2.34
N GLY A 263 -5.54 -2.77 3.59
CA GLY A 263 -5.26 -1.50 4.25
C GLY A 263 -3.76 -1.24 4.37
N GLY A 264 -3.01 -2.19 4.95
CA GLY A 264 -1.55 -2.10 5.05
C GLY A 264 -0.85 -2.14 3.70
N TYR A 265 -1.36 -2.92 2.73
CA TYR A 265 -0.81 -2.95 1.37
C TYR A 265 -0.86 -1.57 0.69
N TYR A 266 -2.01 -0.91 0.74
CA TYR A 266 -2.17 0.40 0.09
C TYR A 266 -1.51 1.53 0.87
N LEU A 267 -1.41 1.45 2.20
CA LEU A 267 -0.59 2.37 2.98
C LEU A 267 0.91 2.21 2.69
N THR A 268 1.38 0.99 2.51
CA THR A 268 2.76 0.72 2.06
C THR A 268 2.99 1.28 0.66
N THR A 269 2.01 1.11 -0.23
CA THR A 269 2.07 1.66 -1.59
C THR A 269 2.10 3.20 -1.58
N LEU A 270 1.30 3.86 -0.72
CA LEU A 270 1.33 5.32 -0.53
C LEU A 270 2.70 5.78 -0.03
N SER A 271 3.25 5.10 0.98
CA SER A 271 4.57 5.40 1.53
C SER A 271 5.67 5.23 0.47
N SER A 272 5.55 4.20 -0.37
CA SER A 272 6.46 3.96 -1.50
C SER A 272 6.34 5.04 -2.57
N ALA A 273 5.12 5.51 -2.87
CA ALA A 273 4.90 6.58 -3.83
C ALA A 273 5.51 7.91 -3.34
N VAL A 274 5.38 8.22 -2.04
CA VAL A 274 6.05 9.36 -1.42
C VAL A 274 7.57 9.24 -1.53
N HIS A 275 8.13 8.06 -1.24
CA HIS A 275 9.57 7.82 -1.36
C HIS A 275 10.07 8.02 -2.79
N VAL A 276 9.35 7.49 -3.80
CA VAL A 276 9.67 7.71 -5.22
C VAL A 276 9.66 9.21 -5.54
N LEU A 277 8.64 9.94 -5.10
CA LEU A 277 8.54 11.39 -5.35
C LEU A 277 9.70 12.16 -4.72
N LYS A 278 10.07 11.86 -3.47
CA LYS A 278 11.18 12.56 -2.79
C LYS A 278 12.52 12.42 -3.51
N ASN A 279 12.75 11.30 -4.18
CA ASN A 279 13.99 11.01 -4.92
C ASN A 279 13.85 11.26 -6.43
N PHE A 280 12.70 11.77 -6.88
CA PHE A 280 12.39 11.84 -8.32
C PHE A 280 13.38 12.74 -9.06
N LYS A 281 13.59 13.98 -8.60
CA LYS A 281 14.52 14.92 -9.25
C LYS A 281 15.96 14.40 -9.27
N GLU A 282 16.44 13.84 -8.15
CA GLU A 282 17.78 13.25 -8.06
C GLU A 282 17.96 12.11 -9.07
N SER A 283 16.99 11.18 -9.13
CA SER A 283 17.02 10.07 -10.10
C SER A 283 16.94 10.55 -11.56
N SER A 284 16.16 11.60 -11.86
CA SER A 284 16.10 12.19 -13.21
C SER A 284 17.39 12.93 -13.58
N GLU A 285 18.06 13.60 -12.63
CA GLU A 285 19.32 14.30 -12.86
C GLU A 285 20.50 13.34 -12.97
N GLU A 286 20.53 12.26 -12.19
CA GLU A 286 21.50 11.18 -12.34
C GLU A 286 21.36 10.49 -13.71
N ASN A 287 20.13 10.21 -14.17
CA ASN A 287 19.89 9.68 -15.51
C ASN A 287 20.25 10.65 -16.65
N ASN A 288 20.30 11.96 -16.39
CA ASN A 288 20.71 12.98 -17.37
C ASN A 288 22.22 13.29 -17.33
N LYS A 289 22.86 13.23 -16.14
CA LYS A 289 24.32 13.41 -15.96
C LYS A 289 25.07 12.15 -16.37
N ASN A 290 24.51 11.00 -16.05
CA ASN A 290 24.95 9.72 -16.57
C ASN A 290 24.11 9.42 -17.80
N HIS A 291 24.59 9.78 -18.98
CA HIS A 291 24.14 9.21 -20.26
C HIS A 291 24.51 7.70 -20.33
N ILE A 292 24.29 6.97 -19.24
CA ILE A 292 24.40 5.53 -19.15
C ILE A 292 23.00 5.04 -19.52
N LYS A 293 22.91 4.41 -20.70
CA LYS A 293 21.77 3.55 -21.05
C LYS A 293 21.36 2.77 -19.79
N PRO A 294 20.07 2.60 -19.46
CA PRO A 294 19.67 1.83 -18.28
C PRO A 294 20.49 0.55 -18.27
N ASP A 295 21.23 0.30 -17.17
CA ASP A 295 22.14 -0.84 -17.07
C ASP A 295 21.40 -2.04 -17.67
N PRO A 296 21.92 -2.65 -18.74
CA PRO A 296 21.20 -3.73 -19.39
C PRO A 296 20.90 -4.75 -18.30
N VAL A 297 19.66 -5.20 -18.19
CA VAL A 297 19.27 -6.21 -17.20
C VAL A 297 19.06 -7.53 -17.93
N LEU A 298 19.70 -8.57 -17.42
CA LEU A 298 19.60 -9.92 -17.97
C LEU A 298 18.42 -10.63 -17.29
N LYS A 299 17.43 -11.03 -18.06
CA LYS A 299 16.30 -11.84 -17.56
C LYS A 299 16.61 -13.31 -17.80
N VAL A 300 16.70 -14.08 -16.73
CA VAL A 300 16.96 -15.52 -16.76
C VAL A 300 15.77 -16.26 -16.17
N VAL A 301 15.21 -17.19 -16.93
CA VAL A 301 14.14 -18.08 -16.51
C VAL A 301 14.72 -19.28 -15.76
N VAL A 302 14.14 -19.58 -14.60
CA VAL A 302 14.46 -20.76 -13.79
C VAL A 302 13.19 -21.60 -13.68
N PRO A 303 13.15 -22.82 -14.24
CA PRO A 303 12.01 -23.70 -14.12
C PRO A 303 11.92 -24.25 -12.68
N ASP A 304 10.72 -24.23 -12.12
CA ASP A 304 10.37 -24.94 -10.90
C ASP A 304 9.84 -26.33 -11.29
N GLU A 305 10.73 -27.33 -11.22
CA GLU A 305 10.42 -28.72 -11.59
C GLU A 305 9.36 -29.37 -10.67
N LEU A 306 9.19 -28.89 -9.43
CA LEU A 306 8.20 -29.41 -8.47
C LEU A 306 6.79 -28.97 -8.81
N HIS A 307 6.63 -27.72 -9.25
CA HIS A 307 5.31 -27.11 -9.48
C HIS A 307 4.99 -26.87 -10.97
N GLY A 308 5.92 -27.21 -11.88
CA GLY A 308 5.74 -27.02 -13.33
C GLY A 308 5.62 -25.55 -13.74
N SER A 309 6.23 -24.64 -12.97
CA SER A 309 6.13 -23.19 -13.20
C SER A 309 7.48 -22.59 -13.63
N ILE A 310 7.45 -21.36 -14.17
CA ILE A 310 8.64 -20.63 -14.60
C ILE A 310 8.83 -19.40 -13.71
N LEU A 311 10.00 -19.29 -13.08
CA LEU A 311 10.41 -18.12 -12.31
C LEU A 311 11.36 -17.26 -13.13
N THR A 312 11.01 -15.99 -13.34
CA THR A 312 11.91 -15.03 -13.98
C THR A 312 12.76 -14.33 -12.94
N LYS A 313 14.09 -14.38 -13.10
CA LYS A 313 15.05 -13.68 -12.25
C LYS A 313 15.78 -12.62 -13.06
N THR A 314 15.80 -11.41 -12.53
CA THR A 314 16.50 -10.27 -13.12
C THR A 314 17.89 -10.12 -12.50
N LEU A 315 18.90 -10.00 -13.35
CA LEU A 315 20.30 -9.84 -12.99
C LEU A 315 20.83 -8.52 -13.58
N PRO A 316 21.75 -7.83 -12.89
CA PRO A 316 22.47 -6.71 -13.49
C PRO A 316 23.35 -7.27 -14.63
N ALA A 317 23.16 -6.79 -15.86
CA ALA A 317 23.97 -7.21 -17.00
C ALA A 317 25.15 -6.23 -17.14
N ARG A 318 26.31 -6.67 -16.67
CA ARG A 318 27.57 -5.92 -16.84
C ARG A 318 28.14 -6.21 -18.23
N PRO A 319 28.74 -5.24 -18.93
CA PRO A 319 29.41 -5.51 -20.20
C PRO A 319 30.40 -6.67 -20.07
N HIS A 320 30.39 -7.60 -21.03
CA HIS A 320 31.26 -8.79 -21.07
C HIS A 320 31.09 -9.79 -19.92
N MET A 321 29.96 -9.76 -19.23
CA MET A 321 29.65 -10.75 -18.20
C MET A 321 29.58 -12.15 -18.81
N THR A 322 30.39 -13.06 -18.29
CA THR A 322 30.50 -14.43 -18.80
C THR A 322 29.33 -15.29 -18.34
N THR A 323 29.01 -16.34 -19.11
CA THR A 323 27.99 -17.34 -18.75
C THR A 323 28.26 -17.91 -17.35
N LYS A 324 29.52 -18.19 -17.02
CA LYS A 324 29.93 -18.70 -15.71
C LYS A 324 29.56 -17.76 -14.55
N GLU A 325 29.78 -16.46 -14.74
CA GLU A 325 29.40 -15.45 -13.75
C GLU A 325 27.88 -15.37 -13.60
N VAL A 326 27.14 -15.44 -14.71
CA VAL A 326 25.67 -15.43 -14.70
C VAL A 326 25.15 -16.64 -13.94
N CYS A 327 25.67 -17.84 -14.22
CA CYS A 327 25.37 -19.09 -13.52
C CYS A 327 25.60 -18.98 -12.01
N LYS A 328 26.71 -18.36 -11.59
CA LYS A 328 27.02 -18.17 -10.17
C LYS A 328 26.01 -17.27 -9.46
N ILE A 329 25.63 -16.14 -10.08
CA ILE A 329 24.67 -15.20 -9.46
C ILE A 329 23.27 -15.81 -9.42
N ILE A 330 22.84 -16.47 -10.51
CA ILE A 330 21.51 -17.06 -10.56
C ILE A 330 21.37 -18.24 -9.61
N ALA A 331 22.39 -19.10 -9.47
CA ALA A 331 22.39 -20.21 -8.51
C ALA A 331 22.18 -19.71 -7.08
N HIS A 332 22.89 -18.64 -6.69
CA HIS A 332 22.73 -18.02 -5.38
C HIS A 332 21.32 -17.41 -5.19
N LYS A 333 20.82 -16.65 -6.19
CA LYS A 333 19.48 -16.03 -6.12
C LYS A 333 18.33 -17.04 -6.15
N ALA A 334 18.52 -18.18 -6.81
CA ALA A 334 17.54 -19.26 -6.91
C ALA A 334 17.68 -20.29 -5.78
N ARG A 335 18.66 -20.13 -4.87
CA ARG A 335 18.95 -21.05 -3.76
C ARG A 335 19.20 -22.49 -4.23
N ILE A 336 19.90 -22.66 -5.34
CA ILE A 336 20.22 -23.97 -5.91
C ILE A 336 21.42 -24.56 -5.16
N THR A 337 21.26 -25.78 -4.65
CA THR A 337 22.24 -26.47 -3.81
C THR A 337 23.37 -27.12 -4.61
N ASN A 338 23.10 -27.59 -5.84
CA ASN A 338 24.06 -28.26 -6.72
C ASN A 338 24.20 -27.50 -8.06
N PRO A 339 24.85 -26.33 -8.09
CA PRO A 339 24.95 -25.51 -9.30
C PRO A 339 25.73 -26.17 -10.44
N GLN A 340 26.59 -27.14 -10.16
CA GLN A 340 27.35 -27.89 -11.17
C GLN A 340 26.47 -28.75 -12.09
N ASP A 341 25.26 -29.10 -11.64
CA ASP A 341 24.31 -29.89 -12.43
C ASP A 341 23.46 -29.02 -13.36
N TYR A 342 23.68 -27.70 -13.36
CA TYR A 342 22.91 -26.70 -14.09
C TYR A 342 23.79 -25.99 -15.12
N ALA A 343 23.17 -25.60 -16.22
CA ALA A 343 23.80 -24.78 -17.24
C ALA A 343 22.85 -23.67 -17.70
N LEU A 344 23.43 -22.62 -18.28
CA LEU A 344 22.67 -21.56 -18.93
C LEU A 344 22.44 -21.94 -20.39
N TYR A 345 21.18 -21.88 -20.81
CA TYR A 345 20.74 -22.14 -22.16
C TYR A 345 20.21 -20.86 -22.78
N ARG A 346 20.53 -20.62 -24.05
CA ARG A 346 19.75 -19.70 -24.87
C ARG A 346 18.61 -20.46 -25.52
N LEU A 347 17.45 -19.82 -25.57
CA LEU A 347 16.23 -20.33 -26.18
C LEU A 347 15.88 -19.42 -27.35
N VAL A 348 15.81 -19.99 -28.54
CA VAL A 348 15.43 -19.29 -29.78
C VAL A 348 14.36 -20.14 -30.46
N ASP A 349 13.16 -19.61 -30.62
CA ASP A 349 12.03 -20.29 -31.28
C ASP A 349 11.71 -21.72 -30.77
N GLY A 350 12.02 -21.98 -29.49
CA GLY A 350 11.80 -23.27 -28.83
C GLY A 350 13.00 -24.24 -28.91
N GLU A 351 14.06 -23.88 -29.62
CA GLU A 351 15.33 -24.62 -29.62
C GLU A 351 16.22 -24.15 -28.47
N GLU A 352 16.81 -25.10 -27.73
CA GLU A 352 17.76 -24.83 -26.66
C GLU A 352 19.21 -25.03 -27.12
N THR A 353 20.06 -24.02 -26.94
CA THR A 353 21.51 -24.16 -27.09
C THR A 353 22.18 -23.87 -25.75
N MET A 354 23.00 -24.80 -25.29
CA MET A 354 23.81 -24.60 -24.09
C MET A 354 24.90 -23.55 -24.37
N LEU A 355 25.05 -22.59 -23.47
CA LEU A 355 26.12 -21.58 -23.54
C LEU A 355 27.36 -22.09 -22.81
N ALA A 356 28.53 -21.88 -23.41
CA ALA A 356 29.82 -22.19 -22.79
C ALA A 356 30.20 -21.12 -21.76
N ASP A 357 31.00 -21.54 -20.77
CA ASP A 357 31.39 -20.72 -19.61
C ASP A 357 32.02 -19.36 -19.96
N ASN A 358 32.75 -19.30 -21.07
CA ASN A 358 33.49 -18.13 -21.55
C ASN A 358 32.67 -17.23 -22.50
N GLU A 359 31.47 -17.65 -22.90
CA GLU A 359 30.60 -16.84 -23.76
C GLU A 359 29.93 -15.72 -22.96
N CYS A 360 29.52 -14.66 -23.64
CA CYS A 360 28.79 -13.55 -23.06
C CYS A 360 27.30 -13.68 -23.45
N PRO A 361 26.38 -13.98 -22.51
CA PRO A 361 24.97 -14.17 -22.83
C PRO A 361 24.31 -12.94 -23.48
N GLN A 362 24.87 -11.75 -23.27
CA GLN A 362 24.37 -10.49 -23.84
C GLN A 362 24.62 -10.37 -25.35
N ASP A 363 25.68 -11.00 -25.86
CA ASP A 363 26.02 -10.96 -27.30
C ASP A 363 24.91 -11.61 -28.14
N PHE A 364 24.22 -12.60 -27.55
CA PHE A 364 23.11 -13.30 -28.18
C PHE A 364 21.76 -12.59 -28.05
N MET A 365 21.64 -11.59 -27.17
CA MET A 365 20.38 -10.86 -26.97
C MET A 365 20.21 -9.66 -27.91
N ASN A 366 21.28 -9.16 -28.52
CA ASN A 366 21.25 -7.94 -29.35
C ASN A 366 20.86 -8.20 -30.83
N GLY A 367 20.59 -9.44 -31.21
CA GLY A 367 20.41 -9.84 -32.60
C GLY A 367 18.96 -10.06 -33.04
N GLY A 368 18.07 -9.05 -32.95
CA GLY A 368 16.77 -8.96 -33.66
C GLY A 368 15.71 -10.09 -33.53
N ARG A 369 16.08 -11.25 -32.97
CA ARG A 369 15.26 -12.43 -32.71
C ARG A 369 14.96 -12.49 -31.22
N HIS A 370 13.78 -13.00 -30.87
CA HIS A 370 13.32 -13.01 -29.49
C HIS A 370 14.03 -14.13 -28.68
N VAL A 371 15.18 -13.80 -28.08
CA VAL A 371 16.02 -14.74 -27.31
C VAL A 371 15.65 -14.72 -25.83
N MET A 372 15.51 -15.90 -25.22
CA MET A 372 15.33 -16.06 -23.78
C MET A 372 16.49 -16.85 -23.18
N LEU A 373 16.90 -16.53 -21.95
CA LEU A 373 17.89 -17.30 -21.21
C LEU A 373 17.21 -18.18 -20.17
N ALA A 374 17.58 -19.45 -20.11
CA ALA A 374 17.07 -20.40 -19.14
C ALA A 374 18.21 -21.03 -18.36
N TYR A 375 18.11 -21.02 -17.03
CA TYR A 375 19.03 -21.72 -16.14
C TYR A 375 18.34 -22.98 -15.61
N LYS A 376 18.71 -24.15 -16.15
CA LYS A 376 18.08 -25.44 -15.84
C LYS A 376 19.12 -26.53 -15.61
N ARG A 377 18.68 -27.67 -15.08
CA ARG A 377 19.52 -28.87 -14.97
C ARG A 377 19.91 -29.37 -16.36
N ILE A 378 21.15 -29.83 -16.51
CA ILE A 378 21.70 -30.29 -17.79
C ILE A 378 20.84 -31.42 -18.38
N GLU A 379 20.37 -32.34 -17.54
CA GLU A 379 19.57 -33.50 -17.93
C GLU A 379 18.06 -33.23 -18.01
N ALA A 380 17.60 -32.03 -17.63
CA ALA A 380 16.17 -31.74 -17.62
C ALA A 380 15.62 -31.60 -19.05
N LYS A 381 14.64 -32.44 -19.39
CA LYS A 381 13.89 -32.39 -20.65
C LYS A 381 12.64 -31.54 -20.48
N ILE A 382 12.74 -30.26 -20.82
CA ILE A 382 11.66 -29.28 -20.63
C ILE A 382 11.06 -28.91 -21.98
N ALA A 383 9.76 -29.04 -22.13
CA ALA A 383 9.03 -28.50 -23.26
C ALA A 383 8.73 -27.02 -23.00
N TRP A 384 9.47 -26.13 -23.63
CA TRP A 384 9.27 -24.69 -23.48
C TRP A 384 7.98 -24.23 -24.17
N PRO A 385 7.27 -23.23 -23.62
CA PRO A 385 6.08 -22.70 -24.27
C PRO A 385 6.44 -22.11 -25.64
N LYS A 386 5.82 -22.64 -26.70
CA LYS A 386 5.86 -22.05 -28.05
C LYS A 386 5.07 -20.75 -28.03
N GLN A 387 5.68 -19.65 -28.43
CA GLN A 387 4.93 -18.40 -28.54
C GLN A 387 4.03 -18.45 -29.78
N GLN A 388 2.76 -18.10 -29.61
CA GLN A 388 1.88 -17.78 -30.73
C GLN A 388 2.40 -16.49 -31.37
N SER A 389 2.91 -16.60 -32.59
CA SER A 389 3.15 -15.47 -33.48
C SER A 389 1.83 -14.74 -33.70
N ASN A 390 1.73 -13.52 -33.16
CA ASN A 390 0.68 -12.57 -33.50
C ASN A 390 1.17 -11.63 -34.59
#